data_AF-A0A7S2BGJ3-F1
#
_entry.id   AF-A0A7S2BGJ3-F1
#
_cell.length_a   1.000
_cell.length_b   1.000
_cell.length_c   1.000
_cell.angle_alpha   90.00
_cell.angle_beta   90.00
_cell.angle_gamma   90.00
#
_symmetry.space_group_name_H-M   'P 1'
#
loop_
_entity.id
_entity.type
_entity.pdbx_description
1 polymer ?
#
loop_
_entity_poly.entity_id
_entity_poly.type
_entity_poly.pdbx_seq_one_letter_code
_entity_poly.pdbx_strand_id
1 'polypeptide(L)'
;MVTAMNKAKINVQVYWKGSLVGPDCRRFLKEHRVILDAIVCAMREEGYIEDQCTAFREYHTRILTQLDKIGALSRKVAMLTDSEIEELSHACETYGAAARASVPECLPLPKSLVRTRLTPKGHVVEVHLAAFARRYGTIGFFGEDGIEALHPKDTKCRQLTRCIRNPESRGRATTRHLTRIQCGKAVADSQFHRKKRARVNLVT
;
A
#
# COMPACT_ATOMS: atom_id res chain seq x y z
N MET A 1 0.20 -0.91 -27.54
CA MET A 1 0.49 -0.90 -26.08
C MET A 1 1.20 0.37 -25.55
N VAL A 2 2.35 0.78 -26.09
CA VAL A 2 3.12 1.95 -25.60
C VAL A 2 2.27 3.23 -25.54
N THR A 3 1.43 3.46 -26.55
CA THR A 3 0.51 4.60 -26.61
C THR A 3 -0.50 4.63 -25.47
N ALA A 4 -1.02 3.47 -25.03
CA ALA A 4 -2.00 3.40 -23.95
C ALA A 4 -1.36 3.63 -22.57
N MET A 5 -0.17 3.04 -22.35
CA MET A 5 0.62 3.28 -21.14
C MET A 5 1.07 4.74 -21.04
N ASN A 6 1.49 5.35 -22.17
CA ASN A 6 1.82 6.77 -22.24
C ASN A 6 0.60 7.67 -21.96
N LYS A 7 -0.59 7.33 -22.50
CA LYS A 7 -1.85 8.01 -22.16
C LYS A 7 -2.17 7.93 -20.67
N ALA A 8 -1.93 6.77 -20.04
CA ALA A 8 -2.05 6.58 -18.60
C ALA A 8 -0.90 7.20 -17.78
N LYS A 9 0.09 7.81 -18.46
CA LYS A 9 1.32 8.37 -17.86
C LYS A 9 2.12 7.34 -17.03
N ILE A 10 2.12 6.09 -17.47
CA ILE A 10 2.86 4.98 -16.86
C ILE A 10 4.08 4.68 -17.73
N ASN A 11 5.26 4.64 -17.11
CA ASN A 11 6.48 4.27 -17.80
C ASN A 11 6.47 2.76 -18.11
N VAL A 12 6.49 2.42 -19.40
CA VAL A 12 6.44 1.04 -19.90
C VAL A 12 7.59 0.18 -19.38
N GLN A 13 8.81 0.73 -19.30
CA GLN A 13 9.98 -0.02 -18.81
C GLN A 13 9.86 -0.32 -17.31
N VAL A 14 9.35 0.64 -16.53
CA VAL A 14 9.15 0.46 -15.08
C VAL A 14 8.03 -0.55 -14.81
N TYR A 15 6.97 -0.51 -15.60
CA TYR A 15 5.88 -1.50 -15.56
C TYR A 15 6.42 -2.92 -15.77
N TRP A 16 7.16 -3.16 -16.86
CA TRP A 16 7.70 -4.48 -17.17
C TRP A 16 8.78 -4.96 -16.18
N LYS A 17 9.52 -4.04 -15.56
CA LYS A 17 10.43 -4.35 -14.44
C LYS A 17 9.71 -4.65 -13.13
N GLY A 18 8.38 -4.53 -13.07
CA GLY A 18 7.60 -4.75 -11.85
C GLY A 18 7.96 -3.77 -10.72
N SER A 19 8.45 -2.58 -11.06
CA SER A 19 8.97 -1.60 -10.10
C SER A 19 8.14 -0.31 -10.05
N LEU A 20 6.83 -0.43 -10.31
CA LEU A 20 5.92 0.71 -10.23
C LEU A 20 5.92 1.29 -8.81
N VAL A 21 6.02 2.63 -8.73
CA VAL A 21 5.91 3.37 -7.48
C VAL A 21 4.46 3.65 -7.13
N GLY A 22 4.18 3.98 -5.87
CA GLY A 22 2.81 4.19 -5.35
C GLY A 22 1.90 5.03 -6.27
N PRO A 23 2.31 6.23 -6.72
CA PRO A 23 1.53 7.03 -7.67
C PRO A 23 1.21 6.32 -8.99
N ASP A 24 2.16 5.55 -9.53
CA ASP A 24 2.00 4.84 -10.80
C ASP A 24 1.11 3.63 -10.67
N CYS A 25 1.22 2.88 -9.57
CA CYS A 25 0.28 1.81 -9.22
C CYS A 25 -1.15 2.34 -9.15
N ARG A 26 -1.36 3.55 -8.60
CA ARG A 26 -2.69 4.17 -8.53
C ARG A 26 -3.23 4.53 -9.90
N ARG A 27 -2.39 5.13 -10.75
CA ARG A 27 -2.77 5.44 -12.14
C ARG A 27 -3.08 4.17 -12.92
N PHE A 28 -2.28 3.13 -12.73
CA PHE A 28 -2.50 1.82 -13.32
C PHE A 28 -3.85 1.23 -12.91
N LEU A 29 -4.18 1.24 -11.61
CA LEU A 29 -5.47 0.74 -11.13
C LEU A 29 -6.65 1.55 -11.67
N LYS A 30 -6.52 2.87 -11.76
CA LYS A 30 -7.59 3.72 -12.31
C LYS A 30 -7.82 3.49 -13.81
N GLU A 31 -6.73 3.32 -14.57
CA GLU A 31 -6.76 3.17 -16.04
C GLU A 31 -6.69 1.70 -16.49
N HIS A 32 -6.89 0.75 -15.58
CA HIS A 32 -6.62 -0.67 -15.85
C HIS A 32 -7.37 -1.20 -17.06
N ARG A 33 -8.60 -0.74 -17.32
CA ARG A 33 -9.39 -1.16 -18.49
C ARG A 33 -8.73 -0.77 -19.81
N VAL A 34 -8.33 0.49 -19.94
CA VAL A 34 -7.64 1.02 -21.13
C VAL A 34 -6.32 0.29 -21.36
N ILE A 35 -5.61 -0.01 -20.27
CA ILE A 35 -4.34 -0.73 -20.31
C ILE A 35 -4.55 -2.18 -20.73
N LEU A 36 -5.51 -2.89 -20.14
CA LEU A 36 -5.85 -4.27 -20.49
C LEU A 36 -6.31 -4.37 -21.95
N ASP A 37 -7.16 -3.45 -22.42
CA ASP A 37 -7.60 -3.41 -23.81
C ASP A 37 -6.40 -3.23 -24.77
N ALA A 38 -5.44 -2.38 -24.41
CA ALA A 38 -4.23 -2.19 -25.20
C ALA A 38 -3.26 -3.37 -25.17
N ILE A 39 -3.25 -4.17 -24.08
CA ILE A 39 -2.51 -5.43 -23.99
C ILE A 39 -3.20 -6.47 -24.88
N VAL A 40 -4.52 -6.58 -24.80
CA VAL A 40 -5.32 -7.50 -25.63
C VAL A 40 -5.15 -7.20 -27.12
N CYS A 41 -5.16 -5.93 -27.54
CA CYS A 41 -4.86 -5.58 -28.93
C CYS A 41 -3.46 -6.05 -29.35
N ALA A 42 -2.45 -5.88 -28.49
CA ALA A 42 -1.10 -6.38 -28.78
C ALA A 42 -1.04 -7.91 -28.82
N MET A 43 -1.79 -8.61 -27.96
CA MET A 43 -1.91 -10.07 -28.03
C MET A 43 -2.52 -10.52 -29.37
N ARG A 44 -3.55 -9.83 -29.87
CA ARG A 44 -4.12 -10.15 -31.19
C ARG A 44 -3.10 -9.93 -32.32
N GLU A 45 -2.33 -8.84 -32.26
CA GLU A 45 -1.26 -8.55 -33.22
C GLU A 45 -0.15 -9.63 -33.23
N GLU A 46 0.14 -10.21 -32.08
CA GLU A 46 1.12 -11.31 -31.91
C GLU A 46 0.53 -12.71 -32.21
N GLY A 47 -0.72 -12.80 -32.67
CA GLY A 47 -1.34 -14.05 -33.12
C GLY A 47 -1.96 -14.93 -32.03
N TYR A 48 -2.20 -14.40 -30.83
CA TYR A 48 -2.96 -15.13 -29.80
C TYR A 48 -4.44 -15.27 -30.20
N ILE A 49 -5.04 -16.43 -29.91
CA ILE A 49 -6.44 -16.70 -30.28
C ILE A 49 -7.42 -15.88 -29.42
N GLU A 50 -8.62 -15.62 -29.94
CA GLU A 50 -9.60 -14.73 -29.32
C GLU A 50 -10.02 -15.19 -27.91
N ASP A 51 -10.13 -16.51 -27.69
CA ASP A 51 -10.46 -17.08 -26.38
C ASP A 51 -9.38 -16.76 -25.33
N GLN A 52 -8.10 -16.71 -25.72
CA GLN A 52 -6.99 -16.35 -24.83
C GLN A 52 -7.04 -14.88 -24.46
N CYS A 53 -7.27 -14.03 -25.47
CA CYS A 53 -7.43 -12.60 -25.31
C CYS A 53 -8.59 -12.25 -24.36
N THR A 54 -9.73 -12.92 -24.56
CA THR A 54 -10.94 -12.75 -23.74
C THR A 54 -10.72 -13.24 -22.31
N ALA A 55 -10.21 -14.46 -22.14
CA ALA A 55 -9.88 -15.02 -20.84
C ALA A 55 -8.89 -14.13 -20.06
N PHE A 56 -7.91 -13.53 -20.75
CA PHE A 56 -6.89 -12.68 -20.14
C PHE A 56 -7.53 -11.43 -19.57
N ARG A 57 -8.33 -10.77 -20.40
CA ARG A 57 -9.04 -9.55 -20.04
C ARG A 57 -9.97 -9.79 -18.85
N GLU A 58 -10.77 -10.84 -18.90
CA GLU A 58 -11.74 -11.14 -17.85
C GLU A 58 -11.06 -11.46 -16.53
N TYR A 59 -10.07 -12.35 -16.54
CA TYR A 59 -9.35 -12.76 -15.35
C TYR A 59 -8.74 -11.54 -14.64
N HIS A 60 -7.99 -10.71 -15.37
CA HIS A 60 -7.35 -9.53 -14.79
C HIS A 60 -8.36 -8.45 -14.39
N THR A 61 -9.44 -8.25 -15.15
CA THR A 61 -10.48 -7.27 -14.82
C THR A 61 -11.15 -7.60 -13.49
N ARG A 62 -11.47 -8.88 -13.24
CA ARG A 62 -12.07 -9.33 -11.98
C ARG A 62 -11.19 -8.99 -10.78
N ILE A 63 -9.87 -9.21 -10.90
CA ILE A 63 -8.91 -8.93 -9.83
C ILE A 63 -8.70 -7.41 -9.64
N LEU A 64 -8.39 -6.69 -10.73
CA LEU A 64 -8.02 -5.28 -10.68
C LEU A 64 -9.19 -4.38 -10.25
N THR A 65 -10.42 -4.74 -10.60
CA THR A 65 -11.62 -4.02 -10.15
C THR A 65 -11.75 -4.04 -8.63
N GLN A 66 -11.52 -5.19 -7.99
CA GLN A 66 -11.59 -5.28 -6.53
C GLN A 66 -10.42 -4.56 -5.87
N LEU A 67 -9.21 -4.67 -6.44
CA LEU A 67 -8.04 -3.96 -5.92
C LEU A 67 -8.19 -2.42 -5.99
N ASP A 68 -8.87 -1.89 -7.01
CA ASP A 68 -9.15 -0.46 -7.09
C ASP A 68 -10.08 -0.01 -5.95
N LYS A 69 -11.17 -0.74 -5.70
CA LYS A 69 -12.08 -0.49 -4.56
C LYS A 69 -11.38 -0.58 -3.22
N ILE A 70 -10.67 -1.69 -2.99
CA ILE A 70 -9.89 -1.92 -1.77
C ILE A 70 -8.89 -0.79 -1.57
N GLY A 71 -8.15 -0.42 -2.61
CA GLY A 71 -7.18 0.66 -2.57
C GLY A 71 -7.79 2.04 -2.33
N ALA A 72 -9.02 2.28 -2.81
CA ALA A 72 -9.75 3.52 -2.53
C ALA A 72 -10.18 3.60 -1.06
N LEU A 73 -10.77 2.54 -0.52
CA LEU A 73 -11.28 2.47 0.85
C LEU A 73 -10.15 2.42 1.89
N SER A 74 -9.09 1.64 1.64
CA SER A 74 -7.99 1.48 2.59
C SER A 74 -7.15 2.75 2.79
N ARG A 75 -7.23 3.70 1.85
CA ARG A 75 -6.51 4.98 1.91
C ARG A 75 -7.31 6.12 2.52
N LYS A 76 -8.59 5.90 2.85
CA LYS A 76 -9.39 6.93 3.52
C LYS A 76 -8.77 7.20 4.89
N VAL A 77 -8.44 8.47 5.12
CA VAL A 77 -7.91 8.96 6.41
C VAL A 77 -9.05 9.10 7.43
N ALA A 78 -10.27 9.32 6.96
CA ALA A 78 -11.46 9.29 7.79
C ALA A 78 -11.81 7.86 8.22
N MET A 79 -12.59 7.77 9.30
CA MET A 79 -13.25 6.52 9.67
C MET A 79 -14.19 6.11 8.54
N LEU A 80 -14.14 4.83 8.19
CA LEU A 80 -15.09 4.21 7.29
C LEU A 80 -16.44 4.08 8.00
N THR A 81 -17.50 4.37 7.27
CA THR A 81 -18.87 4.05 7.67
C THR A 81 -19.09 2.54 7.66
N ASP A 82 -20.12 2.06 8.34
CA ASP A 82 -20.45 0.63 8.37
C ASP A 82 -20.67 0.05 6.96
N SER A 83 -21.34 0.81 6.09
CA SER A 83 -21.54 0.42 4.69
C SER A 83 -20.23 0.34 3.90
N GLU A 84 -19.28 1.23 4.14
CA GLU A 84 -17.95 1.18 3.51
C GLU A 84 -17.11 0.02 4.05
N ILE A 85 -17.27 -0.34 5.32
CA ILE A 85 -16.63 -1.52 5.92
C ILE A 85 -17.20 -2.80 5.30
N GLU A 86 -18.52 -2.87 5.10
CA GLU A 86 -19.17 -3.97 4.37
C GLU A 86 -18.69 -4.05 2.92
N GLU A 87 -18.63 -2.91 2.22
CA GLU A 87 -18.12 -2.86 0.84
C GLU A 87 -16.66 -3.34 0.78
N LEU A 88 -15.81 -2.87 1.69
CA LEU A 88 -14.41 -3.30 1.79
C LEU A 88 -14.33 -4.81 2.04
N SER A 89 -15.14 -5.33 2.95
CA SER A 89 -15.18 -6.75 3.29
C SER A 89 -15.53 -7.59 2.06
N HIS A 90 -16.62 -7.22 1.38
CA HIS A 90 -17.07 -7.90 0.18
C HIS A 90 -16.03 -7.82 -0.95
N ALA A 91 -15.35 -6.67 -1.11
CA ALA A 91 -14.29 -6.52 -2.10
C ALA A 91 -13.08 -7.40 -1.78
N CYS A 92 -12.67 -7.52 -0.51
CA CYS A 92 -11.56 -8.39 -0.09
C CYS A 92 -11.86 -9.87 -0.33
N GLU A 93 -13.07 -10.32 -0.01
CA GLU A 93 -13.54 -11.69 -0.25
C GLU A 93 -13.61 -11.99 -1.76
N THR A 94 -14.20 -11.08 -2.54
CA THR A 94 -14.31 -11.22 -4.00
C THR A 94 -12.94 -11.21 -4.68
N TYR A 95 -12.01 -10.39 -4.19
CA TYR A 95 -10.61 -10.40 -4.63
C TYR A 95 -9.96 -11.76 -4.37
N GLY A 96 -10.10 -12.29 -3.16
CA GLY A 96 -9.54 -13.59 -2.78
C GLY A 96 -10.06 -14.72 -3.66
N ALA A 97 -11.39 -14.76 -3.86
CA ALA A 97 -12.03 -15.73 -4.74
C ALA A 97 -11.53 -15.60 -6.20
N ALA A 98 -11.47 -14.38 -6.74
CA ALA A 98 -10.99 -14.13 -8.10
C ALA A 98 -9.52 -14.50 -8.30
N ALA A 99 -8.66 -14.20 -7.32
CA ALA A 99 -7.23 -14.48 -7.39
C ALA A 99 -6.88 -15.95 -7.12
N ARG A 100 -7.76 -16.70 -6.44
CA ARG A 100 -7.65 -18.15 -6.25
C ARG A 100 -8.34 -18.95 -7.34
N ALA A 101 -9.20 -18.33 -8.16
CA ALA A 101 -9.85 -19.00 -9.26
C ALA A 101 -8.80 -19.63 -10.18
N SER A 102 -9.09 -20.85 -10.65
CA SER A 102 -8.24 -21.51 -11.64
C SER A 102 -8.08 -20.58 -12.84
N VAL A 103 -6.82 -20.27 -13.16
CA VAL A 103 -6.51 -19.54 -14.39
C VAL A 103 -6.99 -20.40 -15.56
N PRO A 104 -7.82 -19.85 -16.47
CA PRO A 104 -8.27 -20.58 -17.66
C PRO A 104 -7.10 -21.30 -18.36
N GLU A 105 -7.27 -22.58 -18.68
CA GLU A 105 -6.20 -23.39 -19.31
C GLU A 105 -5.73 -22.81 -20.65
N CYS A 106 -6.60 -22.05 -21.32
CA CYS A 106 -6.26 -21.37 -22.56
C CYS A 106 -5.21 -20.26 -22.34
N LEU A 107 -5.05 -19.70 -21.14
CA LEU A 107 -4.15 -18.57 -20.95
C LEU A 107 -2.68 -18.93 -21.17
N PRO A 108 -1.93 -18.12 -21.95
CA PRO A 108 -0.51 -18.32 -22.21
C PRO A 108 0.36 -17.87 -21.03
N LEU A 109 -0.07 -18.16 -19.80
CA LEU A 109 0.68 -17.81 -18.59
C LEU A 109 1.56 -18.99 -18.19
N PRO A 110 2.84 -18.75 -17.82
CA PRO A 110 3.68 -19.80 -17.26
C PRO A 110 2.97 -20.50 -16.10
N LYS A 111 2.95 -21.84 -16.10
CA LYS A 111 2.35 -22.63 -15.01
C LYS A 111 2.93 -22.28 -13.63
N SER A 112 4.15 -21.74 -13.58
CA SER A 112 4.80 -21.24 -12.37
C SER A 112 4.17 -19.95 -11.80
N LEU A 113 3.56 -19.12 -12.66
CA LEU A 113 2.80 -17.93 -12.29
C LEU A 113 1.32 -18.27 -12.01
N VAL A 114 0.83 -19.37 -12.56
CA VAL A 114 -0.48 -19.96 -12.24
C VAL A 114 -0.39 -20.78 -10.96
N ARG A 115 -0.22 -20.10 -9.82
CA ARG A 115 -0.41 -20.73 -8.51
C ARG A 115 -1.81 -20.37 -8.03
N THR A 116 -2.63 -21.38 -7.71
CA THR A 116 -3.88 -21.25 -6.95
C THR A 116 -3.66 -20.65 -5.55
N ARG A 117 -2.41 -20.41 -5.17
CA ARG A 117 -1.98 -19.87 -3.89
C ARG A 117 -1.71 -18.37 -4.05
N LEU A 118 -2.43 -17.57 -3.27
CA LEU A 118 -2.16 -16.15 -3.12
C LEU A 118 -0.74 -15.89 -2.62
N THR A 119 -0.18 -14.75 -3.02
CA THR A 119 1.03 -14.22 -2.37
C THR A 119 0.72 -13.87 -0.91
N PRO A 120 1.72 -13.82 -0.02
CA PRO A 120 1.49 -13.40 1.37
C PRO A 120 0.78 -12.04 1.46
N LYS A 121 1.14 -11.08 0.58
CA LYS A 121 0.47 -9.77 0.51
C LYS A 121 -0.98 -9.87 0.03
N GLY A 122 -1.25 -10.71 -0.97
CA GLY A 122 -2.62 -10.97 -1.41
C GLY A 122 -3.47 -11.60 -0.30
N HIS A 123 -2.92 -12.53 0.48
CA HIS A 123 -3.62 -13.11 1.61
C HIS A 123 -3.95 -12.09 2.71
N VAL A 124 -3.03 -11.15 3.00
CA VAL A 124 -3.29 -10.06 3.95
C VAL A 124 -4.46 -9.20 3.49
N VAL A 125 -4.52 -8.87 2.19
CA VAL A 125 -5.63 -8.11 1.60
C VAL A 125 -6.95 -8.89 1.73
N GLU A 126 -6.94 -10.17 1.39
CA GLU A 126 -8.11 -11.05 1.46
C GLU A 126 -8.66 -11.18 2.89
N VAL A 127 -7.83 -11.49 3.88
CA VAL A 127 -8.29 -11.95 5.19
C VAL A 127 -8.22 -10.88 6.27
N HIS A 128 -7.15 -10.08 6.30
CA HIS A 128 -6.84 -9.24 7.46
C HIS A 128 -7.34 -7.81 7.30
N LEU A 129 -7.39 -7.30 6.08
CA LEU A 129 -7.63 -5.88 5.83
C LEU A 129 -9.01 -5.42 6.32
N ALA A 130 -10.06 -6.18 5.99
CA ALA A 130 -11.42 -5.89 6.44
C ALA A 130 -11.60 -6.08 7.96
N ALA A 131 -11.00 -7.12 8.53
CA ALA A 131 -11.01 -7.34 9.98
C ALA A 131 -10.33 -6.17 10.73
N PHE A 132 -9.27 -5.63 10.14
CA PHE A 132 -8.57 -4.47 10.67
C PHE A 132 -9.46 -3.23 10.62
N ALA A 133 -10.09 -2.95 9.47
CA ALA A 133 -11.03 -1.84 9.32
C ALA A 133 -12.21 -1.94 10.31
N ARG A 134 -12.78 -3.13 10.53
CA ARG A 134 -13.84 -3.35 11.53
C ARG A 134 -13.39 -3.03 12.95
N ARG A 135 -12.15 -3.40 13.29
CA ARG A 135 -11.63 -3.22 14.65
C ARG A 135 -11.25 -1.78 14.96
N TYR A 136 -10.70 -1.07 13.99
CA TYR A 136 -10.11 0.26 14.20
C TYR A 136 -10.86 1.39 13.48
N GLY A 137 -11.94 1.06 12.75
CA GLY A 137 -12.78 1.97 11.96
C GLY A 137 -12.12 2.53 10.71
N THR A 138 -10.81 2.39 10.55
CA THR A 138 -10.10 2.70 9.31
C THR A 138 -8.84 1.86 9.23
N ILE A 139 -8.28 1.78 8.03
CA ILE A 139 -6.97 1.18 7.80
C ILE A 139 -5.94 2.31 7.86
N GLY A 140 -6.12 3.42 7.14
CA GLY A 140 -5.05 4.40 7.01
C GLY A 140 -3.77 3.80 6.39
N PHE A 141 -2.83 4.63 5.97
CA PHE A 141 -1.56 4.14 5.41
C PHE A 141 -0.67 3.61 6.55
N PHE A 142 -0.76 2.32 6.85
CA PHE A 142 -0.36 1.68 8.11
C PHE A 142 1.12 1.76 8.58
N GLY A 143 1.98 2.62 8.03
CA GLY A 143 3.33 2.80 8.58
C GLY A 143 4.16 3.93 7.96
N GLU A 144 3.98 4.20 6.67
CA GLU A 144 4.73 5.27 5.97
C GLU A 144 4.14 6.67 6.23
N ASP A 145 2.81 6.82 6.36
CA ASP A 145 2.17 8.10 6.73
C ASP A 145 2.51 8.55 8.16
N GLY A 146 2.76 7.61 9.08
CA GLY A 146 3.16 7.95 10.46
C GLY A 146 4.50 8.70 10.50
N ILE A 147 5.41 8.36 9.58
CA ILE A 147 6.72 9.01 9.42
C ILE A 147 6.60 10.25 8.52
N GLU A 148 5.82 10.21 7.43
CA GLU A 148 5.58 11.38 6.57
C GLU A 148 4.78 12.49 7.26
N ALA A 149 3.85 12.21 8.18
CA ALA A 149 3.13 13.24 8.95
C ALA A 149 4.02 13.97 9.99
N LEU A 150 5.13 13.33 10.42
CA LEU A 150 6.15 13.94 11.27
C LEU A 150 7.13 14.81 10.46
N HIS A 151 7.34 14.52 9.19
CA HIS A 151 8.36 15.16 8.35
C HIS A 151 8.12 16.67 8.08
N PRO A 152 6.88 17.15 7.84
CA PRO A 152 6.57 18.58 7.79
C PRO A 152 6.76 19.29 9.15
N LYS A 153 6.55 18.58 10.25
CA LYS A 153 6.77 19.12 11.61
C LYS A 153 8.27 19.26 11.89
N ASP A 154 9.11 18.30 11.46
CA ASP A 154 10.57 18.42 11.54
C ASP A 154 11.08 19.58 10.66
N THR A 155 10.58 19.68 9.43
CA THR A 155 10.95 20.75 8.49
C THR A 155 10.56 22.14 9.03
N LYS A 156 9.35 22.30 9.58
CA LYS A 156 8.91 23.54 10.25
C LYS A 156 9.72 23.83 11.51
N CYS A 157 10.04 22.83 12.33
CA CYS A 157 10.90 23.03 13.50
C CYS A 157 12.31 23.48 13.09
N ARG A 158 12.89 22.92 12.03
CA ARG A 158 14.18 23.36 11.47
C ARG A 158 14.13 24.76 10.88
N GLN A 159 13.05 25.12 10.20
CA GLN A 159 12.87 26.47 9.68
C GLN A 159 12.71 27.49 10.81
N LEU A 160 11.90 27.17 11.83
CA LEU A 160 11.72 28.01 13.01
C LEU A 160 13.04 28.22 13.76
N THR A 161 13.85 27.18 13.97
CA THR A 161 15.17 27.34 14.61
C THR A 161 16.14 28.15 13.74
N ARG A 162 16.14 27.96 12.41
CA ARG A 162 16.95 28.77 11.48
C ARG A 162 16.55 30.26 11.47
N CYS A 163 15.28 30.58 11.71
CA CYS A 163 14.78 31.95 11.78
C CYS A 163 15.02 32.65 13.13
N ILE A 164 15.51 31.95 14.16
CA ILE A 164 15.88 32.57 15.44
C ILE A 164 17.12 33.45 15.21
N ARG A 165 16.97 34.77 15.21
CA ARG A 165 18.09 35.72 14.96
C ARG A 165 19.19 35.67 16.03
N ASN A 166 18.84 35.41 17.29
CA ASN A 166 19.80 35.31 18.39
C ASN A 166 20.57 33.95 18.35
N PRO A 167 21.91 33.95 18.18
CA PRO A 167 22.72 32.74 18.07
C PRO A 167 22.62 31.79 19.27
N GLU A 168 22.57 32.32 20.50
CA GLU A 168 22.52 31.51 21.72
C GLU A 168 21.17 30.80 21.88
N SER A 169 20.08 31.50 21.56
CA SER A 169 18.73 30.92 21.59
C SER A 169 18.55 29.87 20.49
N ARG A 170 19.19 30.07 19.33
CA ARG A 170 19.24 29.09 18.23
C ARG A 170 20.00 27.83 18.65
N GLY A 171 21.16 27.99 19.31
CA GLY A 171 21.94 26.89 19.86
C GLY A 171 21.12 26.08 20.87
N ARG A 172 20.50 26.76 21.85
CA ARG A 172 19.65 26.11 22.88
C ARG A 172 18.46 25.35 22.29
N ALA A 173 17.79 25.91 21.29
CA ALA A 173 16.66 25.24 20.62
C ALA A 173 17.11 24.02 19.81
N THR A 174 18.24 24.10 19.14
CA THR A 174 18.84 22.99 18.36
C THR A 174 19.29 21.86 19.29
N THR A 175 19.99 22.20 20.39
CA THR A 175 20.39 21.22 21.41
C THR A 175 19.18 20.55 22.03
N ARG A 176 18.12 21.28 22.44
CA ARG A 176 16.90 20.68 22.99
C ARG A 176 16.21 19.73 22.01
N HIS A 177 16.20 20.05 20.72
CA HIS A 177 15.66 19.17 19.69
C HIS A 177 16.48 17.89 19.52
N LEU A 178 17.81 18.00 19.43
CA LEU A 178 18.72 16.85 19.36
C LEU A 178 18.65 15.98 20.63
N THR A 179 18.59 16.60 21.81
CA THR A 179 18.40 15.91 23.09
C THR A 179 17.07 15.17 23.13
N ARG A 180 15.98 15.73 22.58
CA ARG A 180 14.68 15.02 22.51
C ARG A 180 14.74 13.81 21.58
N ILE A 181 15.48 13.88 20.49
CA ILE A 181 15.71 12.76 19.56
C ILE A 181 16.58 11.67 20.21
N GLN A 182 17.64 12.04 20.93
CA GLN A 182 18.50 11.09 21.66
C GLN A 182 17.81 10.49 22.89
N CYS A 183 17.12 11.29 23.69
CA CYS A 183 16.48 10.85 24.93
C CYS A 183 15.13 10.14 24.69
N GLY A 184 14.47 10.31 23.55
CA GLY A 184 13.23 9.57 23.25
C GLY A 184 13.40 8.05 23.24
N LYS A 185 14.56 7.56 22.78
CA LYS A 185 14.93 6.13 22.86
C LYS A 185 15.46 5.75 24.26
N ALA A 186 16.37 6.54 24.82
CA ALA A 186 17.00 6.21 26.11
C ALA A 186 16.05 6.29 27.33
N VAL A 187 15.06 7.19 27.30
CA VAL A 187 14.05 7.32 28.38
C VAL A 187 13.01 6.20 28.30
N ALA A 188 12.64 5.76 27.09
CA ALA A 188 11.76 4.61 26.91
C ALA A 188 12.42 3.30 27.40
N ASP A 189 13.70 3.08 27.06
CA ASP A 189 14.44 1.89 27.48
C ASP A 189 14.72 1.90 29.00
N SER A 190 15.07 3.03 29.59
CA SER A 190 15.31 3.14 31.04
C SER A 190 14.04 2.97 31.89
N GLN A 191 12.89 3.49 31.43
CA GLN A 191 11.61 3.26 32.12
C GLN A 191 11.14 1.79 32.01
N PHE A 192 11.39 1.13 30.88
CA PHE A 192 11.11 -0.30 30.70
C PHE A 192 11.97 -1.17 31.62
N HIS A 193 13.28 -0.92 31.68
CA HIS A 193 14.18 -1.65 32.59
C HIS A 193 13.89 -1.39 34.08
N ARG A 194 13.49 -0.18 34.45
CA ARG A 194 13.10 0.16 35.84
C ARG A 194 11.81 -0.54 36.26
N LYS A 195 10.80 -0.62 35.38
CA LYS A 195 9.55 -1.39 35.64
C LYS A 195 9.80 -2.90 35.71
N LYS A 196 10.70 -3.44 34.89
CA LYS A 196 11.06 -4.87 34.91
C LYS A 196 11.78 -5.25 36.22
N ARG A 197 12.69 -4.41 36.72
CA ARG A 197 13.34 -4.62 38.04
C ARG A 197 12.36 -4.52 39.21
N ALA A 198 11.42 -3.57 39.17
CA ALA A 198 10.40 -3.42 40.22
C ALA A 198 9.44 -4.63 40.28
N ARG A 199 9.14 -5.27 39.14
CA ARG A 199 8.24 -6.44 39.08
C ARG A 199 8.88 -7.73 39.57
N VAL A 200 10.20 -7.87 39.45
CA VAL A 200 10.93 -9.06 39.95
C VAL A 200 11.01 -9.06 41.48
N ASN A 201 11.11 -7.88 42.12
CA ASN A 201 11.20 -7.76 43.58
C ASN A 201 9.85 -7.73 44.32
N LEU A 202 8.74 -7.96 43.64
CA LEU A 202 7.38 -8.00 44.21
C LEU A 202 6.77 -9.41 44.18
N VAL A 203 7.52 -10.42 43.73
CA VAL A 203 7.07 -11.83 43.57
C VAL A 203 8.00 -12.81 44.31
N THR A 204 8.83 -12.31 45.23
CA THR A 204 9.65 -13.08 46.18
C THR A 204 9.66 -12.36 47.50
#